data_AF-A0A8T4D3R9-F1
#
_entry.id   AF-A0A8T4D3R9-F1
#
_cell.length_a   1.000
_cell.length_b   1.000
_cell.length_c   1.000
_cell.angle_alpha   90.00
_cell.angle_beta   90.00
_cell.angle_gamma   90.00
#
_symmetry.space_group_name_H-M   'P 1'
#
loop_
_entity.id
_entity.type
_entity.pdbx_description
1 polymer ?
#
loop_
_entity_poly.entity_id
_entity_poly.type
_entity_poly.pdbx_seq_one_letter_code
_entity_poly.pdbx_strand_id
1 'polypeptide(L)'
;MSIPSRLSSEVIEAAKTIWPDQVIAEKITANALEIIANVNKSNFVFFSGKSSRGLIGGLFYLLGFRYDAAKKQTELAEKLGTTDVTIRDSYRKWLNEFPDLFRDVIGKFEENEKGSNCLQSNDKNSHFQNEDVF
;
A
#
# COMPACT_ATOMS: atom_id res chain seq x y z
N MET A 1 -17.11 -20.32 7.63
CA MET A 1 -15.72 -20.57 7.19
C MET A 1 -14.80 -19.62 7.92
N SER A 2 -13.79 -20.15 8.60
CA SER A 2 -12.83 -19.41 9.43
C SER A 2 -11.69 -18.84 8.58
N ILE A 3 -11.13 -17.69 8.98
CA ILE A 3 -9.87 -17.17 8.43
C ILE A 3 -8.80 -18.25 8.64
N PRO A 4 -7.89 -18.52 7.68
CA PRO A 4 -6.76 -19.41 7.91
C PRO A 4 -6.00 -18.92 9.15
N SER A 5 -5.99 -19.72 10.23
CA SER A 5 -5.45 -19.32 11.55
C SER A 5 -4.03 -18.76 11.48
N ARG A 6 -3.25 -19.28 10.53
CA ARG A 6 -1.89 -18.82 10.23
C ARG A 6 -1.82 -17.36 9.76
N LEU A 7 -2.71 -16.94 8.85
CA LEU A 7 -2.75 -15.55 8.38
C LEU A 7 -3.16 -14.60 9.51
N SER A 8 -4.04 -15.03 10.40
CA SER A 8 -4.48 -14.21 11.52
C SER A 8 -3.33 -13.86 12.46
N SER A 9 -2.53 -14.85 12.86
CA SER A 9 -1.36 -14.62 13.73
C SER A 9 -0.32 -13.75 13.05
N GLU A 10 -0.02 -14.00 11.76
CA GLU A 10 0.97 -13.21 11.01
C GLU A 10 0.54 -11.73 10.88
N VAL A 11 -0.75 -11.45 10.69
CA VAL A 11 -1.28 -10.07 10.67
C VAL A 11 -1.09 -9.38 12.03
N ILE A 12 -1.45 -10.06 13.13
CA ILE A 12 -1.35 -9.49 14.48
C ILE A 12 0.10 -9.16 14.83
N GLU A 13 1.02 -10.10 14.59
CA GLU A 13 2.45 -9.93 14.87
C GLU A 13 3.07 -8.83 14.01
N ALA A 14 2.74 -8.81 12.72
CA ALA A 14 3.22 -7.80 11.80
C ALA A 14 2.75 -6.39 12.21
N ALA A 15 1.48 -6.22 12.57
CA ALA A 15 0.93 -4.91 12.91
C ALA A 15 1.62 -4.31 14.14
N LYS A 16 1.81 -5.12 15.19
CA LYS A 16 2.53 -4.71 16.41
C LYS A 16 3.99 -4.37 16.14
N THR A 17 4.59 -5.01 15.14
CA THR A 17 6.00 -4.78 14.76
C THR A 17 6.17 -3.48 13.96
N ILE A 18 5.17 -3.10 13.17
CA ILE A 18 5.23 -1.97 12.24
C ILE A 18 4.76 -0.67 12.90
N TRP A 19 3.70 -0.74 13.71
CA TRP A 19 3.15 0.42 14.40
C TRP A 19 3.39 0.32 15.90
N PRO A 20 4.22 1.22 16.48
CA PRO A 20 4.46 1.22 17.93
C PRO A 20 3.24 1.71 18.73
N ASP A 21 2.34 2.47 18.10
CA ASP A 21 1.06 2.84 18.69
C ASP A 21 0.12 1.64 18.68
N GLN A 22 -0.18 1.14 19.87
CA GLN A 22 -1.04 -0.02 20.08
C GLN A 22 -2.46 0.20 19.54
N VAL A 23 -3.02 1.41 19.69
CA VAL A 23 -4.39 1.71 19.25
C VAL A 23 -4.47 1.66 17.73
N ILE A 24 -3.46 2.19 17.03
CA ILE A 24 -3.36 2.13 15.57
C ILE A 24 -3.13 0.69 15.12
N ALA A 25 -2.21 -0.04 15.75
CA ALA A 25 -1.92 -1.43 15.42
C ALA A 25 -3.16 -2.33 15.56
N GLU A 26 -3.96 -2.16 16.60
CA GLU A 26 -5.21 -2.90 16.83
C GLU A 26 -6.28 -2.58 15.79
N LYS A 27 -6.47 -1.29 15.45
CA LYS A 27 -7.41 -0.88 14.39
C LYS A 27 -7.04 -1.46 13.03
N ILE A 28 -5.76 -1.37 12.66
CA ILE A 28 -5.24 -1.94 11.40
C ILE A 28 -5.41 -3.45 11.39
N THR A 29 -5.09 -4.13 12.50
CA THR A 29 -5.26 -5.57 12.65
C THR A 29 -6.70 -5.98 12.44
N ALA A 30 -7.65 -5.36 13.16
CA ALA A 30 -9.06 -5.69 13.06
C ALA A 30 -9.59 -5.53 11.63
N ASN A 31 -9.25 -4.42 10.98
CA ASN A 31 -9.70 -4.13 9.62
C ASN A 31 -9.03 -5.06 8.58
N ALA A 32 -7.74 -5.39 8.76
CA ALA A 32 -7.05 -6.34 7.91
C ALA A 32 -7.68 -7.74 7.98
N LEU A 33 -7.98 -8.22 9.19
CA LEU A 33 -8.63 -9.50 9.40
C LEU A 33 -10.03 -9.53 8.80
N GLU A 34 -10.80 -8.45 8.93
CA GLU A 34 -12.12 -8.30 8.32
C GLU A 34 -12.05 -8.37 6.79
N ILE A 35 -11.13 -7.61 6.17
CA ILE A 35 -10.91 -7.63 4.71
C ILE A 35 -10.50 -9.02 4.25
N ILE A 36 -9.53 -9.65 4.92
CA ILE A 36 -9.08 -11.01 4.58
C ILE A 36 -10.24 -12.00 4.71
N ALA A 37 -11.03 -11.93 5.79
CA ALA A 37 -12.17 -12.80 5.99
C ALA A 37 -13.22 -12.64 4.88
N ASN A 38 -13.50 -11.39 4.48
CA ASN A 38 -14.48 -11.09 3.46
C ASN A 38 -14.01 -11.60 2.09
N VAL A 39 -12.77 -11.27 1.70
CA VAL A 39 -12.18 -11.73 0.43
C VAL A 39 -12.01 -13.24 0.40
N ASN A 40 -11.69 -13.88 1.52
CA ASN A 40 -11.56 -15.34 1.58
C ASN A 40 -12.90 -16.04 1.35
N LYS A 41 -14.02 -15.40 1.72
CA LYS A 41 -15.37 -15.90 1.45
C LYS A 41 -15.80 -15.69 0.00
N SER A 42 -15.45 -14.56 -0.60
CA SER A 42 -15.90 -14.20 -1.96
C SER A 42 -14.96 -14.71 -3.07
N ASN A 43 -13.65 -14.75 -2.82
CA ASN A 43 -12.64 -15.11 -3.80
C ASN A 43 -11.39 -15.75 -3.13
N PHE A 44 -11.53 -17.02 -2.70
CA PHE A 44 -10.44 -17.79 -2.09
C PHE A 44 -9.19 -17.90 -3.00
N VAL A 45 -9.39 -17.98 -4.31
CA VAL A 45 -8.29 -18.12 -5.29
C VAL A 45 -7.32 -16.94 -5.23
N PHE A 46 -7.79 -15.78 -4.77
CA PHE A 46 -6.92 -14.63 -4.52
C PHE A 46 -5.78 -14.94 -3.56
N PHE A 47 -5.93 -15.85 -2.59
CA PHE A 47 -4.85 -16.17 -1.64
C PHE A 47 -3.95 -17.32 -2.12
N SER A 48 -4.37 -18.06 -3.15
CA SER A 48 -3.65 -19.25 -3.60
C SER A 48 -2.32 -18.90 -4.27
N GLY A 49 -1.25 -19.62 -3.91
CA GLY A 49 0.08 -19.46 -4.51
C GLY A 49 0.81 -18.15 -4.17
N LYS A 50 0.27 -17.31 -3.28
CA LYS A 50 0.87 -16.03 -2.89
C LYS A 50 1.57 -16.14 -1.53
N SER A 51 2.65 -15.38 -1.36
CA SER A 51 3.30 -15.27 -0.05
C SER A 51 2.43 -14.44 0.89
N SER A 52 2.26 -14.92 2.12
CA SER A 52 1.51 -14.23 3.17
C SER A 52 2.13 -12.85 3.47
N ARG A 53 3.45 -12.76 3.53
CA ARG A 53 4.20 -11.50 3.73
C ARG A 53 3.89 -10.46 2.67
N GLY A 54 3.83 -10.86 1.40
CA GLY A 54 3.48 -9.95 0.31
C GLY A 54 2.03 -9.50 0.43
N LEU A 55 1.10 -10.42 0.65
CA LEU A 55 -0.33 -10.13 0.83
C LEU A 55 -0.58 -9.15 1.99
N ILE A 56 -0.03 -9.46 3.17
CA ILE A 56 -0.13 -8.65 4.38
C ILE A 56 0.53 -7.30 4.16
N GLY A 57 1.74 -7.26 3.60
CA GLY A 57 2.46 -6.01 3.40
C GLY A 57 1.79 -5.06 2.41
N GLY A 58 1.22 -5.58 1.32
CA GLY A 58 0.42 -4.77 0.39
C GLY A 58 -0.85 -4.23 1.05
N LEU A 59 -1.55 -5.06 1.82
CA LEU A 59 -2.74 -4.65 2.57
C LEU A 59 -2.41 -3.59 3.64
N PHE A 60 -1.31 -3.78 4.36
CA PHE A 60 -0.81 -2.87 5.40
C PHE A 60 -0.39 -1.53 4.84
N TYR A 61 0.19 -1.51 3.64
CA TYR A 61 0.48 -0.28 2.95
C TYR A 61 -0.80 0.54 2.73
N LEU A 62 -1.87 -0.09 2.22
CA LEU A 62 -3.17 0.58 2.00
C LEU A 62 -3.83 1.03 3.32
N LEU A 63 -3.84 0.17 4.33
CA LEU A 63 -4.42 0.49 5.64
C LEU A 63 -3.65 1.58 6.38
N GLY A 64 -2.34 1.69 6.17
CA GLY A 64 -1.55 2.80 6.67
C GLY A 64 -2.12 4.15 6.20
N PHE A 65 -2.50 4.29 4.92
CA PHE A 65 -3.14 5.51 4.42
C PHE A 65 -4.56 5.71 4.98
N ARG A 66 -5.32 4.63 5.16
CA ARG A 66 -6.66 4.70 5.77
C ARG A 66 -6.62 5.36 7.16
N TYR A 67 -5.69 4.92 8.00
CA TYR A 67 -5.57 5.36 9.40
C TYR A 67 -4.56 6.50 9.63
N ASP A 68 -4.11 7.17 8.56
CA ASP A 68 -3.11 8.26 8.64
C ASP A 68 -1.80 7.87 9.33
N ALA A 69 -1.41 6.60 9.18
CA ALA A 69 -0.23 5.99 9.73
C ALA A 69 0.61 5.32 8.62
N ALA A 70 0.67 5.96 7.45
CA ALA A 70 1.30 5.42 6.27
C ALA A 70 2.80 5.17 6.51
N LYS A 71 3.25 3.97 6.13
CA LYS A 71 4.66 3.57 6.18
C LYS A 71 5.23 3.47 4.78
N LYS A 72 6.54 3.69 4.64
CA LYS A 72 7.21 3.51 3.34
C LYS A 72 7.20 2.03 2.93
N GLN A 73 7.15 1.76 1.63
CA GLN A 73 7.22 0.38 1.11
C GLN A 73 8.49 -0.33 1.58
N THR A 74 9.62 0.39 1.65
CA THR A 74 10.91 -0.12 2.14
C THR A 74 10.87 -0.48 3.62
N GLU A 75 10.22 0.34 4.45
CA GLU A 75 10.06 0.08 5.89
C GLU A 75 9.20 -1.17 6.12
N LEU A 76 8.08 -1.30 5.39
CA LEU A 76 7.25 -2.50 5.44
C LEU A 76 8.00 -3.74 4.97
N ALA A 77 8.77 -3.62 3.89
CA ALA A 77 9.56 -4.71 3.34
C ALA A 77 10.61 -5.22 4.33
N GLU A 78 11.33 -4.30 4.99
CA GLU A 78 12.31 -4.63 6.02
C GLU A 78 11.66 -5.35 7.21
N LYS A 79 10.57 -4.81 7.76
CA LYS A 79 9.87 -5.39 8.92
C LYS A 79 9.23 -6.75 8.63
N LEU A 80 8.75 -6.96 7.40
CA LEU A 80 8.10 -8.20 6.98
C LEU A 80 9.08 -9.23 6.40
N GLY A 81 10.36 -8.87 6.21
CA GLY A 81 11.33 -9.73 5.55
C GLY A 81 10.93 -10.08 4.11
N THR A 82 10.62 -9.06 3.32
CA THR A 82 10.27 -9.14 1.90
C THR A 82 10.93 -7.98 1.11
N THR A 83 10.51 -7.74 -0.15
CA THR A 83 11.04 -6.65 -0.99
C THR A 83 10.00 -5.57 -1.22
N ASP A 84 10.44 -4.32 -1.41
CA ASP A 84 9.57 -3.19 -1.76
C ASP A 84 8.77 -3.46 -3.05
N VAL A 85 9.39 -4.14 -4.02
CA VAL A 85 8.72 -4.61 -5.24
C VAL A 85 7.56 -5.56 -4.92
N THR A 86 7.75 -6.50 -3.99
CA THR A 86 6.68 -7.41 -3.55
C THR A 86 5.53 -6.65 -2.90
N ILE A 87 5.84 -5.65 -2.06
CA ILE A 87 4.82 -4.78 -1.46
C ILE A 87 4.06 -4.02 -2.54
N ARG A 88 4.79 -3.48 -3.52
CA ARG A 88 4.24 -2.70 -4.63
C ARG A 88 3.27 -3.49 -5.48
N ASP A 89 3.69 -4.66 -5.93
CA ASP A 89 2.86 -5.55 -6.73
C ASP A 89 1.64 -6.04 -5.95
N SER A 90 1.81 -6.26 -4.64
CA SER A 90 0.72 -6.69 -3.77
C SER A 90 -0.35 -5.61 -3.58
N TYR A 91 0.01 -4.38 -3.21
CA TYR A 91 -1.01 -3.33 -3.01
C TYR A 91 -1.74 -2.99 -4.31
N ARG A 92 -1.03 -3.01 -5.46
CA ARG A 92 -1.65 -2.79 -6.78
C ARG A 92 -2.66 -3.87 -7.10
N LYS A 93 -2.36 -5.14 -6.79
CA LYS A 93 -3.31 -6.24 -6.93
C LYS A 93 -4.53 -6.07 -6.04
N TRP A 94 -4.36 -5.63 -4.79
CA TRP A 94 -5.48 -5.33 -3.89
C TRP A 94 -6.40 -4.25 -4.47
N LEU A 95 -5.83 -3.16 -5.00
CA LEU A 95 -6.59 -2.07 -5.61
C LEU A 95 -7.28 -2.49 -6.92
N ASN A 96 -6.63 -3.32 -7.74
CA ASN A 96 -7.19 -3.77 -9.02
C ASN A 96 -8.33 -4.78 -8.83
N GLU A 97 -8.18 -5.73 -7.91
CA GLU A 97 -9.15 -6.81 -7.68
C GLU A 97 -10.30 -6.38 -6.76
N PHE A 98 -10.04 -5.46 -5.81
CA PHE A 98 -11.01 -5.05 -4.80
C PHE A 98 -11.05 -3.52 -4.61
N PRO A 99 -11.24 -2.72 -5.67
CA PRO A 99 -11.22 -1.26 -5.58
C PRO A 99 -12.26 -0.71 -4.60
N ASP A 100 -13.42 -1.36 -4.51
CA ASP A 100 -14.51 -0.96 -3.61
C ASP A 100 -14.14 -1.02 -2.13
N LEU A 101 -13.23 -1.92 -1.75
CA LEU A 101 -12.75 -2.04 -0.38
C LEU A 101 -11.80 -0.91 0.02
N PHE A 102 -11.32 -0.10 -0.93
CA PHE A 102 -10.28 0.91 -0.73
C PHE A 102 -10.63 2.28 -1.30
N ARG A 103 -11.91 2.58 -1.56
CA ARG A 103 -12.36 3.88 -2.13
C ARG A 103 -11.87 5.09 -1.31
N ASP A 104 -11.88 4.97 0.00
CA ASP A 104 -11.39 5.98 0.95
C ASP A 104 -9.85 6.16 0.93
N VAL A 105 -9.13 5.14 0.45
CA VAL A 105 -7.66 5.15 0.34
C VAL A 105 -7.23 5.67 -1.03
N ILE A 106 -7.94 5.32 -2.11
CA ILE A 106 -7.62 5.73 -3.49
C ILE A 106 -7.55 7.27 -3.59
N GLY A 107 -8.52 7.99 -3.01
CA GLY A 107 -8.48 9.46 -3.00
C GLY A 107 -7.26 10.05 -2.30
N LYS A 108 -6.80 9.42 -1.20
CA LYS A 108 -5.61 9.85 -0.46
C LYS A 108 -4.30 9.56 -1.21
N PHE A 109 -4.27 8.51 -2.05
CA PHE A 109 -3.11 8.18 -2.88
C PHE A 109 -2.89 9.24 -3.97
N GLU A 110 -3.95 9.69 -4.62
CA GLU A 110 -3.86 10.69 -5.69
C GLU A 110 -3.30 12.03 -5.20
N GLU A 111 -3.58 12.41 -3.96
CA GLU A 111 -3.03 13.62 -3.33
C GLU A 111 -1.54 13.47 -2.99
N ASN A 112 -1.11 12.28 -2.55
CA ASN A 112 0.27 12.02 -2.16
C ASN A 112 1.22 11.89 -3.37
N GLU A 113 0.76 11.30 -4.48
CA GLU A 113 1.52 11.27 -5.74
C GLU A 113 1.61 12.65 -6.39
N LYS A 114 0.58 13.50 -6.29
CA LYS A 114 0.62 14.90 -6.76
C LYS A 114 1.53 15.78 -5.90
N GLY A 115 1.63 15.51 -4.60
CA GLY A 115 2.56 16.19 -3.68
C GLY A 115 4.04 15.92 -3.97
N SER A 116 4.37 14.83 -4.67
CA SER A 116 5.74 14.48 -5.05
C SER A 116 6.15 15.00 -6.44
N ASN A 117 5.24 15.63 -7.20
CA ASN A 117 5.48 16.14 -8.55
C ASN A 117 5.30 17.67 -8.70
N CYS A 118 5.26 18.43 -7.60
CA CYS A 118 5.28 19.89 -7.64
C CYS A 118 6.69 20.43 -7.34
N LEU A 119 7.65 20.14 -8.22
CA LEU A 119 8.88 20.91 -8.41
C LEU A 119 9.56 20.53 -9.74
N GLN A 120 8.83 20.70 -10.84
CA GLN A 120 9.45 21.03 -12.12
C GLN A 120 8.70 22.19 -12.77
N SER A 121 8.59 23.31 -12.04
CA SER A 121 8.50 24.61 -12.67
C SER A 121 9.90 25.01 -13.09
N ASN A 122 10.27 24.70 -14.33
CA ASN A 122 11.31 25.46 -15.03
C ASN A 122 10.64 26.25 -16.14
N ASP A 123 10.04 27.38 -15.72
CA ASP A 123 10.04 28.59 -16.52
C ASP A 123 11.48 28.89 -16.98
N LYS A 124 11.77 28.70 -18.27
CA LYS A 124 12.62 29.62 -19.03
C LYS A 124 12.05 29.78 -20.43
N ASN A 125 11.18 30.77 -20.53
CA ASN A 125 10.76 31.42 -21.75
C ASN A 125 11.94 32.12 -22.44
N SER A 126 11.84 32.18 -23.77
CA SER A 126 12.33 33.21 -24.69
C SER A 126 13.83 33.33 -25.02
N HIS A 127 14.07 33.14 -26.33
CA HIS A 127 14.74 34.09 -27.23
C HIS A 127 16.28 34.17 -27.19
N PHE A 128 16.92 33.74 -28.28
CA PHE A 128 17.74 34.64 -29.11
C PHE A 128 17.93 34.03 -30.52
N GLN A 129 17.49 34.78 -31.52
CA GLN A 129 17.89 34.64 -32.93
C GLN A 129 19.37 35.00 -33.07
N ASN A 130 20.06 34.44 -34.07
CA ASN A 130 21.14 35.03 -34.88
C ASN A 130 21.54 33.96 -35.91
N GLU A 131 21.04 34.04 -37.15
CA GLU A 131 21.70 34.73 -38.28
C GLU A 131 22.94 33.97 -38.78
N ASP A 132 22.70 33.06 -39.73
CA ASP A 132 23.72 32.57 -40.65
C ASP A 132 24.06 33.68 -41.66
N VAL A 133 25.29 34.18 -41.58
CA VAL A 133 25.88 35.13 -42.52
C VAL A 133 27.12 34.47 -43.15
N PHE A 134 27.03 34.26 -44.47
CA PHE A 134 28.05 33.91 -45.48
C PHE A 134 28.77 32.56 -45.41
#